data_AF-A0A1Y3QUW0-F1
#
_entry.id   AF-A0A1Y3QUW0-F1
#
_cell.length_a   1.000
_cell.length_b   1.000
_cell.length_c   1.000
_cell.angle_alpha   90.00
_cell.angle_beta   90.00
_cell.angle_gamma   90.00
#
_symmetry.space_group_name_H-M   'P 1'
#
loop_
_entity.id
_entity.type
_entity.pdbx_description
1 polymer ?
#
loop_
_entity_poly.entity_id
_entity_poly.type
_entity_poly.pdbx_seq_one_letter_code
_entity_poly.pdbx_strand_id
1 'polypeptide(L)'
;MSGFSLWTEAWIPVEDLEGRLLKVSLPEALRQAHMLRGVSDPSPLITVALHRLLLAVIWRTHPLESSGDWERLWKSGRFDSEAIAAYGEGREEQFDLLHPTRPFYQVPFMPDEKVHPVAALALEAASGNNPALFDHGRVEGDTVLPLDRAACYLLAHQAFAVGGGVSRPFNRMDAPLTKGFIVEVLGRNLFETLALNVMTRHFWDQVAPVIDEDRPFWEETDPPEPVKEGTTVRGPLHYLTWQSRRIHLVVDQDRQVVTGCQIAQRYCLPKDGQRVDPGKCYVRTDDKKSSGWQPRRLQKDRAAWRLTHVLLQSAFGHNDYTLVLKWLAALRQRERDLGTIQLPKSVSLAVSGLTTDPQLAAKIDLWRREEIHLPLAILDQPDLVNRVWTLMEDAAWVESLLKRSTEAVYWALSERQQLRDSLAYLHLGRRAKVQVPSEAVNIARGDQVLVRYWSAMEAPFRKALFALPERAFDEVRSEWQAQLRKTARSAFEATLAAQRGSGAPWEILTVIHDAFSRRLARIPMDREEEMDDDGDDN
;
A
#
# COMPACT_ATOMS: atom_id res chain seq x y z
N MET A 1 -12.03 30.41 24.29
CA MET A 1 -11.66 30.38 22.85
C MET A 1 -12.45 29.23 22.24
N SER A 2 -13.31 29.48 21.26
CA SER A 2 -14.40 28.56 20.90
C SER A 2 -14.21 27.80 19.58
N GLY A 3 -13.03 27.86 18.95
CA GLY A 3 -12.74 27.21 17.66
C GLY A 3 -11.30 26.74 17.56
N PHE A 4 -11.04 25.79 16.65
CA PHE A 4 -9.72 25.27 16.30
C PHE A 4 -9.64 25.09 14.78
N SER A 5 -9.19 26.13 14.07
CA SER A 5 -9.17 26.12 12.60
C SER A 5 -7.94 25.41 12.07
N LEU A 6 -8.14 24.33 11.32
CA LEU A 6 -7.08 23.57 10.66
C LEU A 6 -6.37 24.35 9.54
N TRP A 7 -6.90 25.52 9.18
CA TRP A 7 -6.29 26.44 8.24
C TRP A 7 -5.19 27.29 8.89
N THR A 8 -5.32 27.64 10.17
CA THR A 8 -4.39 28.55 10.88
C THR A 8 -3.57 27.85 11.95
N GLU A 9 -4.14 26.87 12.64
CA GLU A 9 -3.48 26.13 13.70
C GLU A 9 -2.45 25.14 13.13
N ALA A 10 -1.38 24.89 13.89
CA ALA A 10 -0.38 23.90 13.52
C ALA A 10 -0.84 22.49 13.94
N TRP A 11 -1.06 21.60 12.99
CA TRP A 11 -1.58 20.26 13.29
C TRP A 11 -1.05 19.14 12.39
N ILE A 12 -0.56 19.45 11.18
CA ILE A 12 -0.04 18.45 10.25
C ILE A 12 1.38 18.08 10.68
N PRO A 13 1.65 16.81 11.05
CA PRO A 13 2.98 16.39 11.43
C PRO A 13 3.86 16.22 10.19
N VAL A 14 4.99 16.92 10.18
CA VAL A 14 5.95 16.93 9.07
C VAL A 14 7.37 16.75 9.59
N GLU A 15 8.25 16.30 8.70
CA GLU A 15 9.69 16.30 8.92
C GLU A 15 10.32 17.33 7.98
N ASP A 16 11.18 18.20 8.48
CA ASP A 16 11.95 19.12 7.64
C ASP A 16 13.17 18.45 6.98
N LEU A 17 13.89 19.19 6.14
CA LEU A 17 15.06 18.64 5.44
C LEU A 17 16.20 18.28 6.40
N GLU A 18 16.29 18.94 7.58
CA GLU A 18 17.26 18.62 8.64
C GLU A 18 16.86 17.41 9.49
N GLY A 19 15.67 16.86 9.28
CA GLY A 19 15.16 15.69 9.98
C GLY A 19 14.47 15.99 11.32
N ARG A 20 14.11 17.25 11.57
CA ARG A 20 13.36 17.65 12.77
C ARG A 20 11.87 17.41 12.51
N LEU A 21 11.19 16.84 13.51
CA LEU A 21 9.75 16.66 13.52
C LEU A 21 9.07 17.92 14.07
N LEU A 22 8.08 18.44 13.34
CA LEU A 22 7.30 19.60 13.72
C LEU A 22 5.84 19.46 13.27
N LYS A 23 4.96 20.32 13.78
CA LYS A 23 3.60 20.49 13.26
C LYS A 23 3.51 21.81 12.52
N VAL A 24 2.81 21.82 11.40
CA VAL A 24 2.53 23.01 10.60
C VAL A 24 1.04 23.11 10.29
N SER A 25 0.58 24.32 9.95
CA SER A 25 -0.77 24.51 9.43
C SER A 25 -0.92 23.95 8.01
N LEU A 26 -2.16 23.78 7.55
CA LEU A 26 -2.44 23.29 6.19
C LEU A 26 -1.81 24.17 5.09
N PRO A 27 -1.92 25.52 5.13
CA PRO A 27 -1.27 26.38 4.16
C PRO A 27 0.26 26.33 4.22
N GLU A 28 0.83 26.23 5.43
CA GLU A 28 2.29 26.12 5.60
C GLU A 28 2.83 24.82 5.02
N ALA A 29 2.13 23.69 5.21
CA ALA A 29 2.50 22.41 4.61
C ALA A 29 2.65 22.51 3.08
N LEU A 30 1.79 23.28 2.41
CA LEU A 30 1.84 23.49 0.96
C LEU A 30 2.88 24.56 0.56
N ARG A 31 2.88 25.73 1.21
CA ARG A 31 3.80 26.84 0.91
C ARG A 31 5.26 26.44 1.12
N GLN A 32 5.53 25.70 2.19
CA GLN A 32 6.85 25.25 2.57
C GLN A 32 7.16 23.83 2.09
N ALA A 33 6.31 23.21 1.25
CA ALA A 33 6.46 21.81 0.80
C ALA A 33 7.86 21.49 0.21
N HIS A 34 8.52 22.48 -0.41
CA HIS A 34 9.86 22.34 -0.97
C HIS A 34 11.00 22.30 0.08
N MET A 35 10.70 22.71 1.32
CA MET A 35 11.58 22.71 2.50
C MET A 35 11.22 21.63 3.52
N LEU A 36 10.21 20.80 3.23
CA LEU A 36 9.77 19.70 4.08
C LEU A 36 10.14 18.39 3.41
N ARG A 37 10.73 17.45 4.14
CA ARG A 37 11.01 16.10 3.63
C ARG A 37 9.70 15.38 3.27
N GLY A 38 8.68 15.49 4.12
CA GLY A 38 7.38 14.86 3.92
C GLY A 38 6.49 14.96 5.14
N VAL A 39 5.25 14.48 5.01
CA VAL A 39 4.38 14.16 6.16
C VAL A 39 5.00 12.99 6.92
N SER A 40 5.13 13.11 8.23
CA SER A 40 5.81 12.11 9.07
C SER A 40 4.93 11.72 10.25
N ASP A 41 4.34 10.53 10.16
CA ASP A 41 3.47 9.97 11.19
C ASP A 41 3.78 8.48 11.40
N PRO A 42 3.73 7.98 12.66
CA PRO A 42 3.80 6.55 12.91
C PRO A 42 2.68 5.75 12.23
N SER A 43 1.53 6.38 11.95
CA SER A 43 0.41 5.79 11.23
C SER A 43 0.49 6.02 9.72
N PRO A 44 0.68 4.97 8.90
CA PRO A 44 0.52 5.02 7.46
C PRO A 44 -0.84 5.56 7.02
N LEU A 45 -1.89 5.30 7.79
CA LEU A 45 -3.25 5.69 7.45
C LEU A 45 -3.41 7.21 7.54
N ILE A 46 -2.80 7.83 8.56
CA ILE A 46 -2.74 9.29 8.71
C ILE A 46 -1.94 9.89 7.55
N THR A 47 -0.75 9.37 7.25
CA THR A 47 0.09 9.89 6.16
C THR A 47 -0.65 9.92 4.82
N VAL A 48 -1.31 8.81 4.44
CA VAL A 48 -2.08 8.74 3.19
C VAL A 48 -3.29 9.69 3.22
N ALA A 49 -4.00 9.79 4.34
CA ALA A 49 -5.16 10.69 4.44
C ALA A 49 -4.76 12.17 4.36
N LEU A 50 -3.64 12.55 4.96
CA LEU A 50 -3.08 13.90 4.87
C LEU A 50 -2.63 14.24 3.46
N HIS A 51 -1.92 13.34 2.77
CA HIS A 51 -1.58 13.57 1.36
C HIS A 51 -2.82 13.79 0.49
N ARG A 52 -3.90 13.02 0.70
CA ARG A 52 -5.16 13.23 -0.05
C ARG A 52 -5.80 14.59 0.22
N LEU A 53 -5.80 15.04 1.47
CA LEU A 53 -6.27 16.38 1.82
C LEU A 53 -5.44 17.46 1.12
N LEU A 54 -4.11 17.34 1.16
CA LEU A 54 -3.18 18.27 0.51
C LEU A 54 -3.38 18.26 -1.01
N LEU A 55 -3.54 17.09 -1.64
CA LEU A 55 -3.84 16.95 -3.07
C LEU A 55 -5.17 17.62 -3.45
N ALA A 56 -6.20 17.50 -2.61
CA ALA A 56 -7.47 18.16 -2.85
C ALA A 56 -7.34 19.70 -2.82
N VAL A 57 -6.57 20.25 -1.87
CA VAL A 57 -6.31 21.69 -1.79
C VAL A 57 -5.49 22.16 -2.99
N ILE A 58 -4.45 21.41 -3.41
CA ILE A 58 -3.68 21.71 -4.62
C ILE A 58 -4.61 21.76 -5.84
N TRP A 59 -5.51 20.80 -6.00
CA TRP A 59 -6.48 20.79 -7.09
C TRP A 59 -7.40 22.02 -7.10
N ARG A 60 -7.69 22.60 -5.93
CA ARG A 60 -8.47 23.84 -5.82
C ARG A 60 -7.65 25.09 -6.10
N THR A 61 -6.40 25.13 -5.66
CA THR A 61 -5.53 26.32 -5.77
C THR A 61 -4.77 26.39 -7.09
N HIS A 62 -4.54 25.25 -7.74
CA HIS A 62 -3.77 25.11 -8.98
C HIS A 62 -4.63 24.33 -10.00
N PRO A 63 -5.30 25.02 -10.94
CA PRO A 63 -6.04 24.35 -12.00
C PRO A 63 -5.11 23.50 -12.87
N LEU A 64 -5.33 22.18 -12.86
CA LEU A 64 -4.49 21.19 -13.54
C LEU A 64 -5.26 20.49 -14.67
N GLU A 65 -5.70 21.26 -15.66
CA GLU A 65 -6.50 20.72 -16.77
C GLU A 65 -5.64 19.91 -17.76
N SER A 66 -4.44 20.40 -18.04
CA SER A 66 -3.55 19.86 -19.06
C SER A 66 -2.16 19.50 -18.52
N SER A 67 -1.43 18.67 -19.26
CA SER A 67 -0.02 18.37 -18.95
C SER A 67 0.87 19.61 -18.97
N GLY A 68 0.48 20.67 -19.70
CA GLY A 68 1.18 21.95 -19.72
C GLY A 68 1.02 22.73 -18.42
N ASP A 69 -0.13 22.60 -17.75
CA ASP A 69 -0.38 23.23 -16.44
C ASP A 69 0.47 22.55 -15.37
N TRP A 70 0.47 21.21 -15.38
CA TRP A 70 1.34 20.43 -14.51
C TRP A 70 2.82 20.74 -14.73
N GLU A 71 3.26 20.90 -15.98
CA GLU A 71 4.65 21.25 -16.28
C GLU A 71 5.05 22.62 -15.71
N ARG A 72 4.16 23.63 -15.78
CA ARG A 72 4.42 24.94 -15.16
C ARG A 72 4.52 24.82 -13.64
N LEU A 73 3.64 24.03 -13.03
CA LEU A 73 3.70 23.73 -11.61
C LEU A 73 5.03 23.04 -11.23
N TRP A 74 5.43 22.00 -11.95
CA TRP A 74 6.68 21.27 -11.71
C TRP A 74 7.91 22.19 -11.80
N LYS A 75 7.97 23.01 -12.86
CA LYS A 75 9.08 23.96 -13.09
C LYS A 75 9.20 25.04 -12.03
N SER A 76 8.09 25.43 -11.39
CA SER A 76 8.11 26.38 -10.27
C SER A 76 8.94 25.85 -9.09
N GLY A 77 8.98 24.52 -8.90
CA GLY A 77 9.67 23.90 -7.76
C GLY A 77 8.99 24.14 -6.41
N ARG A 78 7.83 24.82 -6.40
CA ARG A 78 7.01 25.15 -5.23
C ARG A 78 5.58 25.45 -5.65
N PHE A 79 4.64 25.30 -4.73
CA PHE A 79 3.27 25.75 -4.92
C PHE A 79 3.17 27.28 -4.79
N ASP A 80 2.31 27.90 -5.60
CA ASP A 80 2.04 29.33 -5.53
C ASP A 80 1.41 29.71 -4.19
N SER A 81 2.14 30.53 -3.42
CA SER A 81 1.75 30.95 -2.09
C SER A 81 0.59 31.95 -2.09
N GLU A 82 0.43 32.75 -3.15
CA GLU A 82 -0.65 33.72 -3.29
C GLU A 82 -1.96 33.00 -3.60
N ALA A 83 -1.94 32.03 -4.52
CA ALA A 83 -3.10 31.19 -4.83
C ALA A 83 -3.63 30.43 -3.59
N ILE A 84 -2.72 29.91 -2.75
CA ILE A 84 -3.09 29.26 -1.49
C ILE A 84 -3.69 30.27 -0.51
N ALA A 85 -3.12 31.48 -0.40
CA ALA A 85 -3.67 32.56 0.45
C ALA A 85 -5.10 32.88 0.04
N ALA A 86 -5.28 33.20 -1.25
CA ALA A 86 -6.53 33.65 -1.83
C ALA A 86 -7.64 32.60 -1.67
N TYR A 87 -7.29 31.30 -1.77
CA TYR A 87 -8.27 30.25 -1.51
C TYR A 87 -8.73 30.22 -0.06
N GLY A 88 -7.85 30.49 0.90
CA GLY A 88 -8.16 30.49 2.33
C GLY A 88 -8.95 31.70 2.84
N GLU A 89 -8.94 32.81 2.10
CA GLU A 89 -9.62 34.05 2.48
C GLU A 89 -11.11 33.81 2.74
N GLY A 90 -11.55 34.10 3.98
CA GLY A 90 -12.94 33.94 4.40
C GLY A 90 -13.40 32.49 4.59
N ARG A 91 -12.48 31.51 4.62
CA ARG A 91 -12.81 30.08 4.79
C ARG A 91 -12.47 29.49 6.15
N GLU A 92 -12.02 30.29 7.11
CA GLU A 92 -11.60 29.82 8.44
C GLU A 92 -12.66 28.96 9.14
N GLU A 93 -13.94 29.34 9.03
CA GLU A 93 -15.08 28.58 9.58
C GLU A 93 -15.26 27.21 8.92
N GLN A 94 -14.95 27.07 7.62
CA GLN A 94 -15.06 25.78 6.91
C GLN A 94 -14.03 24.77 7.41
N PHE A 95 -12.90 25.26 7.95
CA PHE A 95 -11.80 24.45 8.47
C PHE A 95 -11.79 24.38 10.01
N ASP A 96 -12.78 24.94 10.69
CA ASP A 96 -12.88 24.85 12.15
C ASP A 96 -13.34 23.45 12.58
N LEU A 97 -12.44 22.75 13.29
CA LEU A 97 -12.67 21.42 13.83
C LEU A 97 -13.82 21.40 14.86
N LEU A 98 -14.05 22.53 15.53
CA LEU A 98 -15.02 22.70 16.61
C LEU A 98 -16.23 23.56 16.21
N HIS A 99 -16.40 23.82 14.91
CA HIS A 99 -17.47 24.67 14.42
C HIS A 99 -18.84 24.17 14.93
N PRO A 100 -19.71 25.04 15.49
CA PRO A 100 -20.91 24.61 16.22
C PRO A 100 -21.94 23.89 15.34
N THR A 101 -22.02 24.20 14.05
CA THR A 101 -23.04 23.66 13.13
C THR A 101 -22.46 22.86 11.97
N ARG A 102 -21.19 23.06 11.64
CA ARG A 102 -20.50 22.49 10.48
C ARG A 102 -19.04 22.13 10.80
N PRO A 103 -18.79 21.33 11.85
CA PRO A 103 -17.43 20.98 12.24
C PRO A 103 -16.71 20.28 11.08
N PHE A 104 -15.46 20.66 10.83
CA PHE A 104 -14.69 20.13 9.69
C PHE A 104 -14.67 18.59 9.72
N TYR A 105 -15.02 17.97 8.59
CA TYR A 105 -15.08 16.51 8.38
C TYR A 105 -16.00 15.73 9.34
N GLN A 106 -16.92 16.43 9.99
CA GLN A 106 -17.80 15.91 11.03
C GLN A 106 -19.27 16.25 10.74
N VAL A 107 -20.13 15.76 11.61
CA VAL A 107 -21.53 16.17 11.74
C VAL A 107 -21.77 16.74 13.15
N PRO A 108 -22.85 17.51 13.36
CA PRO A 108 -23.30 17.88 14.70
C PRO A 108 -23.58 16.64 15.58
N PHE A 109 -23.63 16.86 16.89
CA PHE A 109 -23.90 15.81 17.87
C PHE A 109 -25.17 15.03 17.50
N MET A 110 -25.09 13.69 17.57
CA MET A 110 -26.16 12.77 17.18
C MET A 110 -26.82 12.21 18.45
N PRO A 111 -28.03 12.65 18.85
CA PRO A 111 -28.62 12.26 20.14
C PRO A 111 -28.83 10.74 20.32
N ASP A 112 -29.12 10.03 19.22
CA ASP A 112 -29.41 8.59 19.24
C ASP A 112 -28.14 7.71 19.05
N GLU A 113 -26.97 8.31 18.89
CA GLU A 113 -25.73 7.58 18.61
C GLU A 113 -24.87 7.44 19.87
N LYS A 114 -24.25 6.28 20.05
CA LYS A 114 -23.42 6.02 21.23
C LYS A 114 -22.13 6.83 21.17
N VAL A 115 -21.72 7.39 22.31
CA VAL A 115 -20.37 7.92 22.51
C VAL A 115 -19.40 6.77 22.76
N HIS A 116 -18.42 6.65 21.88
CA HIS A 116 -17.29 5.74 22.00
C HIS A 116 -16.09 6.45 22.63
N PRO A 117 -15.19 5.72 23.31
CA PRO A 117 -13.89 6.26 23.72
C PRO A 117 -13.12 6.81 22.53
N VAL A 118 -12.25 7.80 22.77
CA VAL A 118 -11.44 8.42 21.71
C VAL A 118 -10.60 7.41 20.91
N ALA A 119 -10.23 6.29 21.54
CA ALA A 119 -9.53 5.18 20.89
C ALA A 119 -10.29 4.56 19.69
N ALA A 120 -11.61 4.74 19.59
CA ALA A 120 -12.39 4.27 18.45
C ALA A 120 -12.09 5.05 17.14
N LEU A 121 -11.46 6.23 17.22
CA LEU A 121 -11.02 6.97 16.03
C LEU A 121 -9.78 6.33 15.39
N ALA A 122 -8.84 5.85 16.21
CA ALA A 122 -7.62 5.21 15.76
C ALA A 122 -7.89 3.75 15.35
N LEU A 123 -8.06 3.51 14.05
CA LEU A 123 -8.34 2.17 13.51
C LEU A 123 -7.23 1.17 13.86
N GLU A 124 -5.99 1.64 13.93
CA GLU A 124 -4.82 0.85 14.30
C GLU A 124 -4.72 0.50 15.79
N ALA A 125 -5.54 1.13 16.65
CA ALA A 125 -5.57 0.86 18.07
C ALA A 125 -6.39 -0.39 18.39
N ALA A 126 -5.94 -1.16 19.39
CA ALA A 126 -6.76 -2.21 19.97
C ALA A 126 -7.95 -1.56 20.72
N SER A 127 -9.12 -1.50 20.06
CA SER A 127 -10.37 -1.03 20.68
C SER A 127 -11.44 -2.13 20.67
N GLY A 128 -12.28 -2.17 21.72
CA GLY A 128 -13.36 -3.14 21.85
C GLY A 128 -12.88 -4.58 22.07
N ASN A 129 -13.31 -5.52 21.22
CA ASN A 129 -13.02 -6.95 21.34
C ASN A 129 -11.67 -7.38 20.72
N ASN A 130 -10.85 -6.43 20.24
CA ASN A 130 -9.55 -6.74 19.65
C ASN A 130 -8.54 -7.11 20.75
N PRO A 131 -7.87 -8.28 20.68
CA PRO A 131 -6.88 -8.66 21.67
C PRO A 131 -5.68 -7.72 21.62
N ALA A 132 -5.37 -7.08 22.75
CA ALA A 132 -4.19 -6.23 22.92
C ALA A 132 -2.94 -7.10 23.14
N LEU A 133 -2.32 -7.55 22.06
CA LEU A 133 -1.03 -8.25 22.09
C LEU A 133 -0.01 -7.39 21.33
N PHE A 134 0.95 -6.83 22.08
CA PHE A 134 2.00 -5.92 21.57
C PHE A 134 1.43 -4.69 20.84
N ASP A 135 0.51 -3.99 21.52
CA ASP A 135 -0.16 -2.79 21.00
C ASP A 135 0.81 -1.59 20.94
N HIS A 136 1.47 -1.41 19.78
CA HIS A 136 2.14 -0.17 19.43
C HIS A 136 1.15 0.94 19.00
N GLY A 137 -0.13 0.58 18.83
CA GLY A 137 -1.25 1.45 18.50
C GLY A 137 -2.07 1.85 19.72
N ARG A 138 -1.49 1.86 20.93
CA ARG A 138 -2.07 2.67 22.01
C ARG A 138 -2.39 4.04 21.40
N VAL A 139 -3.60 4.53 21.57
CA VAL A 139 -3.88 5.97 21.44
C VAL A 139 -3.13 6.66 22.57
N GLU A 140 -1.80 6.71 22.45
CA GLU A 140 -0.84 7.20 23.42
C GLU A 140 -1.01 6.68 24.88
N GLY A 141 -1.83 5.66 25.11
CA GLY A 141 -2.20 5.18 26.45
C GLY A 141 -3.24 6.08 27.15
N ASP A 142 -3.74 7.10 26.45
CA ASP A 142 -4.55 8.17 27.00
C ASP A 142 -6.04 8.00 26.71
N THR A 143 -6.86 8.46 27.64
CA THR A 143 -8.32 8.51 27.49
C THR A 143 -8.78 9.77 26.73
N VAL A 144 -7.83 10.59 26.27
CA VAL A 144 -8.07 11.85 25.58
C VAL A 144 -7.11 12.03 24.40
N LEU A 145 -7.46 12.88 23.44
CA LEU A 145 -6.55 13.32 22.37
C LEU A 145 -6.51 14.85 22.30
N PRO A 146 -5.32 15.45 22.06
CA PRO A 146 -5.25 16.83 21.60
C PRO A 146 -6.01 17.04 20.29
N LEU A 147 -6.53 18.25 20.07
CA LEU A 147 -7.34 18.58 18.88
C LEU A 147 -6.59 18.35 17.56
N ASP A 148 -5.29 18.68 17.52
CA ASP A 148 -4.44 18.45 16.35
C ASP A 148 -4.32 16.96 15.98
N ARG A 149 -4.16 16.09 16.98
CA ARG A 149 -4.07 14.64 16.81
C ARG A 149 -5.41 14.04 16.44
N ALA A 150 -6.49 14.53 17.04
CA ALA A 150 -7.85 14.11 16.70
C ALA A 150 -8.21 14.44 15.25
N ALA A 151 -7.77 15.60 14.72
CA ALA A 151 -7.94 15.96 13.31
C ALA A 151 -7.24 14.96 12.37
N CYS A 152 -6.02 14.53 12.71
CA CYS A 152 -5.30 13.51 11.94
C CYS A 152 -6.05 12.17 11.91
N TYR A 153 -6.49 11.69 13.07
CA TYR A 153 -7.26 10.45 13.17
C TYR A 153 -8.64 10.53 12.52
N LEU A 154 -9.31 11.69 12.58
CA LEU A 154 -10.57 11.94 11.89
C LEU A 154 -10.44 11.70 10.38
N LEU A 155 -9.38 12.25 9.76
CA LEU A 155 -9.12 12.08 8.33
C LEU A 155 -8.81 10.62 7.98
N ALA A 156 -7.93 9.97 8.75
CA ALA A 156 -7.61 8.56 8.55
C ALA A 156 -8.85 7.67 8.69
N HIS A 157 -9.71 7.95 9.68
CA HIS A 157 -10.94 7.20 9.91
C HIS A 157 -11.90 7.35 8.72
N GLN A 158 -12.09 8.57 8.20
CA GLN A 158 -12.94 8.79 7.04
C GLN A 158 -12.47 8.02 5.79
N ALA A 159 -11.15 7.87 5.62
CA ALA A 159 -10.56 7.20 4.46
C ALA A 159 -10.52 5.66 4.56
N PHE A 160 -10.33 5.11 5.77
CA PHE A 160 -10.01 3.70 6.00
C PHE A 160 -11.01 2.94 6.88
N ALA A 161 -12.11 3.56 7.33
CA ALA A 161 -13.07 2.91 8.22
C ALA A 161 -13.57 1.56 7.68
N VAL A 162 -13.43 0.54 8.53
CA VAL A 162 -13.81 -0.84 8.19
C VAL A 162 -15.33 -1.01 8.22
N GLY A 163 -15.86 -1.77 7.25
CA GLY A 163 -17.26 -2.18 7.22
C GLY A 163 -17.58 -3.31 8.20
N GLY A 164 -18.87 -3.54 8.43
CA GLY A 164 -19.37 -4.55 9.37
C GLY A 164 -20.02 -3.93 10.61
N GLY A 165 -21.14 -4.52 11.03
CA GLY A 165 -21.96 -4.03 12.14
C GLY A 165 -23.15 -3.16 11.70
N VAL A 166 -24.12 -3.07 12.60
CA VAL A 166 -25.35 -2.30 12.40
C VAL A 166 -25.05 -0.81 12.54
N SER A 167 -25.62 -0.01 11.66
CA SER A 167 -25.56 1.45 11.70
C SER A 167 -26.75 2.02 10.94
N ARG A 168 -27.01 3.32 11.15
CA ARG A 168 -27.94 4.10 10.33
C ARG A 168 -27.17 5.04 9.40
N PRO A 169 -27.68 5.36 8.20
CA PRO A 169 -28.97 4.90 7.65
C PRO A 169 -28.94 3.44 7.14
N PHE A 170 -27.74 2.87 6.97
CA PHE A 170 -27.54 1.47 6.66
C PHE A 170 -26.29 0.94 7.37
N ASN A 171 -26.11 -0.39 7.33
CA ASN A 171 -24.96 -1.07 7.95
C ASN A 171 -23.63 -0.49 7.50
N ARG A 172 -22.60 -0.59 8.36
CA ARG A 172 -21.28 -0.03 8.07
C ARG A 172 -20.66 -0.69 6.84
N MET A 173 -20.22 0.15 5.92
CA MET A 173 -19.55 -0.25 4.69
C MET A 173 -18.10 0.18 4.72
N ASP A 174 -17.24 -0.55 4.01
CA ASP A 174 -15.82 -0.19 3.88
C ASP A 174 -15.68 1.21 3.28
N ALA A 175 -14.80 2.01 3.88
CA ALA A 175 -14.36 3.28 3.30
C ALA A 175 -13.48 3.04 2.05
N PRO A 176 -13.32 4.04 1.15
CA PRO A 176 -12.64 3.89 -0.13
C PRO A 176 -11.29 3.21 -0.06
N LEU A 177 -10.47 3.46 0.97
CA LEU A 177 -9.09 2.96 1.05
C LEU A 177 -8.95 1.70 1.92
N THR A 178 -10.06 1.20 2.49
CA THR A 178 -10.04 0.07 3.42
C THR A 178 -9.48 -1.21 2.79
N LYS A 179 -9.90 -1.49 1.55
CA LYS A 179 -9.51 -2.70 0.82
C LYS A 179 -8.41 -2.39 -0.17
N GLY A 180 -7.30 -3.11 0.01
CA GLY A 180 -6.14 -3.06 -0.86
C GLY A 180 -5.06 -2.10 -0.38
N PHE A 181 -3.99 -2.00 -1.15
CA PHE A 181 -2.94 -1.02 -0.92
C PHE A 181 -3.03 0.16 -1.89
N ILE A 182 -2.52 1.30 -1.44
CA ILE A 182 -2.36 2.55 -2.17
C ILE A 182 -0.88 2.73 -2.45
N VAL A 183 -0.55 3.14 -3.66
CA VAL A 183 0.78 3.50 -4.12
C VAL A 183 0.87 5.02 -4.22
N GLU A 184 1.87 5.59 -3.56
CA GLU A 184 2.22 7.01 -3.68
C GLU A 184 3.66 7.13 -4.21
N VAL A 185 3.90 8.08 -5.09
CA VAL A 185 5.26 8.36 -5.60
C VAL A 185 5.94 9.38 -4.69
N LEU A 186 7.04 9.00 -4.03
CA LEU A 186 7.80 9.91 -3.18
C LEU A 186 8.93 10.56 -3.96
N GLY A 187 9.02 11.88 -3.82
CA GLY A 187 10.14 12.68 -4.30
C GLY A 187 11.16 12.95 -3.20
N ARG A 188 12.04 13.93 -3.43
CA ARG A 188 13.08 14.36 -2.46
C ARG A 188 12.53 15.21 -1.31
N ASN A 189 11.37 15.83 -1.52
CA ASN A 189 10.67 16.67 -0.55
C ASN A 189 9.15 16.52 -0.74
N LEU A 190 8.37 17.17 0.11
CA LEU A 190 6.90 17.13 0.08
C LEU A 190 6.35 17.76 -1.21
N PHE A 191 6.99 18.80 -1.76
CA PHE A 191 6.58 19.40 -3.03
C PHE A 191 6.66 18.38 -4.16
N GLU A 192 7.81 17.72 -4.34
CA GLU A 192 7.97 16.70 -5.38
C GLU A 192 7.02 15.54 -5.16
N THR A 193 6.85 15.09 -3.92
CA THR A 193 5.89 14.03 -3.58
C THR A 193 4.48 14.42 -4.01
N LEU A 194 3.97 15.59 -3.61
CA LEU A 194 2.63 16.02 -3.97
C LEU A 194 2.50 16.30 -5.48
N ALA A 195 3.51 16.92 -6.11
CA ALA A 195 3.50 17.22 -7.54
C ALA A 195 3.55 15.94 -8.40
N LEU A 196 4.24 14.88 -7.98
CA LEU A 196 4.25 13.59 -8.68
C LEU A 196 2.93 12.82 -8.54
N ASN A 197 2.15 13.06 -7.48
CA ASN A 197 0.86 12.39 -7.25
C ASN A 197 -0.36 13.25 -7.68
N VAL A 198 -0.19 14.55 -7.92
CA VAL A 198 -1.26 15.42 -8.41
C VAL A 198 -1.41 15.28 -9.93
N MET A 199 -2.37 14.44 -10.35
CA MET A 199 -2.62 14.22 -11.77
C MET A 199 -3.55 15.28 -12.34
N THR A 200 -3.45 15.48 -13.64
CA THR A 200 -4.30 16.39 -14.40
C THR A 200 -5.73 15.84 -14.54
N ARG A 201 -6.67 16.72 -14.89
CA ARG A 201 -8.07 16.37 -15.16
C ARG A 201 -8.21 15.22 -16.15
N HIS A 202 -7.42 15.25 -17.23
CA HIS A 202 -7.39 14.19 -18.24
C HIS A 202 -7.14 12.78 -17.67
N PHE A 203 -6.32 12.64 -16.62
CA PHE A 203 -6.08 11.35 -15.98
C PHE A 203 -7.23 10.95 -15.07
N TRP A 204 -7.74 11.90 -14.29
CA TRP A 204 -8.87 11.68 -13.38
C TRP A 204 -10.15 11.26 -14.09
N ASP A 205 -10.43 11.80 -15.29
CA ASP A 205 -11.61 11.46 -16.07
C ASP A 205 -11.68 9.95 -16.45
N GLN A 206 -10.57 9.22 -16.36
CA GLN A 206 -10.53 7.77 -16.60
C GLN A 206 -11.10 6.94 -15.44
N VAL A 207 -11.20 7.51 -14.23
CA VAL A 207 -11.52 6.77 -12.99
C VAL A 207 -12.62 7.43 -12.16
N ALA A 208 -12.72 8.75 -12.19
CA ALA A 208 -13.72 9.54 -11.48
C ALA A 208 -14.01 10.82 -12.31
N PRO A 209 -14.72 10.70 -13.44
CA PRO A 209 -15.06 11.86 -14.26
C PRO A 209 -15.87 12.87 -13.45
N VAL A 210 -15.66 14.15 -13.71
CA VAL A 210 -16.46 15.19 -13.05
C VAL A 210 -17.88 15.15 -13.59
N ILE A 211 -18.84 15.11 -12.66
CA ILE A 211 -20.25 15.18 -12.90
C ILE A 211 -20.73 16.47 -12.23
N ASP A 212 -21.35 17.36 -13.01
CA ASP A 212 -21.77 18.70 -12.60
C ASP A 212 -20.58 19.58 -12.13
N GLU A 213 -20.60 20.05 -10.88
CA GLU A 213 -19.54 20.84 -10.25
C GLU A 213 -18.84 20.02 -9.15
N ASP A 214 -17.62 19.54 -9.44
CA ASP A 214 -16.79 18.87 -8.44
C ASP A 214 -16.24 19.85 -7.40
N ARG A 215 -16.43 19.51 -6.14
CA ARG A 215 -16.01 20.32 -4.99
C ARG A 215 -15.67 19.40 -3.80
N PRO A 216 -14.72 19.81 -2.95
CA PRO A 216 -14.43 19.07 -1.74
C PRO A 216 -15.59 19.21 -0.74
N PHE A 217 -15.74 18.25 0.17
CA PHE A 217 -16.89 18.21 1.09
C PHE A 217 -17.05 19.45 2.00
N TRP A 218 -15.98 20.20 2.29
CA TRP A 218 -16.09 21.43 3.09
C TRP A 218 -16.67 22.60 2.27
N GLU A 219 -16.60 22.55 0.94
CA GLU A 219 -17.24 23.50 0.02
C GLU A 219 -18.70 23.11 -0.33
N GLU A 220 -19.11 21.89 0.03
CA GLU A 220 -20.46 21.40 -0.25
C GLU A 220 -21.45 21.97 0.77
N THR A 221 -22.46 22.70 0.30
CA THR A 221 -23.49 23.29 1.16
C THR A 221 -24.67 22.35 1.37
N ASP A 222 -24.97 21.53 0.37
CA ASP A 222 -26.09 20.58 0.39
C ASP A 222 -25.60 19.20 -0.07
N PRO A 223 -24.91 18.46 0.82
CA PRO A 223 -24.33 17.18 0.45
C PRO A 223 -25.44 16.16 0.19
N PRO A 224 -25.31 15.29 -0.84
CA PRO A 224 -26.37 14.36 -1.22
C PRO A 224 -26.72 13.41 -0.07
N GLU A 225 -27.95 12.91 -0.05
CA GLU A 225 -28.36 11.88 0.91
C GLU A 225 -27.61 10.56 0.65
N PRO A 226 -27.10 9.89 1.70
CA PRO A 226 -26.41 8.62 1.55
C PRO A 226 -27.38 7.50 1.14
N VAL A 227 -27.00 6.73 0.12
CA VAL A 227 -27.77 5.58 -0.39
C VAL A 227 -27.00 4.28 -0.20
N LYS A 228 -27.72 3.19 0.11
CA LYS A 228 -27.12 1.89 0.47
C LYS A 228 -26.39 1.24 -0.71
N GLU A 229 -26.91 1.47 -1.92
CA GLU A 229 -26.40 0.96 -3.19
C GLU A 229 -25.05 1.60 -3.56
N GLY A 230 -24.76 2.78 -3.01
CA GLY A 230 -23.54 3.55 -3.23
C GLY A 230 -23.82 4.95 -3.73
N THR A 231 -23.15 5.93 -3.15
CA THR A 231 -23.24 7.34 -3.56
C THR A 231 -22.27 7.56 -4.73
N THR A 232 -22.77 8.16 -5.82
CA THR A 232 -21.95 8.44 -7.00
C THR A 232 -20.87 9.47 -6.67
N VAL A 233 -19.65 9.19 -7.09
CA VAL A 233 -18.52 10.12 -7.03
C VAL A 233 -18.72 11.20 -8.09
N ARG A 234 -18.55 12.46 -7.71
CA ARG A 234 -18.82 13.64 -8.58
C ARG A 234 -17.56 14.19 -9.23
N GLY A 235 -16.40 13.66 -8.87
CA GLY A 235 -15.10 14.07 -9.39
C GLY A 235 -13.97 13.84 -8.39
N PRO A 236 -12.75 14.29 -8.74
CA PRO A 236 -11.55 14.13 -7.92
C PRO A 236 -11.65 14.71 -6.51
N LEU A 237 -12.18 15.93 -6.36
CA LEU A 237 -12.27 16.61 -5.07
C LEU A 237 -13.28 15.93 -4.16
N HIS A 238 -14.45 15.58 -4.69
CA HIS A 238 -15.46 14.81 -3.96
C HIS A 238 -14.89 13.47 -3.49
N TYR A 239 -14.07 12.80 -4.31
CA TYR A 239 -13.44 11.53 -3.97
C TYR A 239 -12.27 11.64 -2.98
N LEU A 240 -11.36 12.61 -3.18
CA LEU A 240 -10.20 12.80 -2.32
C LEU A 240 -10.63 13.15 -0.89
N THR A 241 -11.79 13.81 -0.75
CA THR A 241 -12.33 14.31 0.52
C THR A 241 -13.47 13.46 1.06
N TRP A 242 -13.63 12.24 0.54
CA TRP A 242 -14.74 11.34 0.82
C TRP A 242 -15.00 11.13 2.32
N GLN A 243 -16.26 11.26 2.74
CA GLN A 243 -16.67 11.10 4.14
C GLN A 243 -17.48 9.81 4.33
N SER A 244 -16.81 8.69 4.57
CA SER A 244 -17.46 7.38 4.77
C SER A 244 -18.28 7.26 6.06
N ARG A 245 -18.05 8.14 7.03
CA ARG A 245 -18.70 8.14 8.33
C ARG A 245 -19.27 9.51 8.67
N ARG A 246 -20.35 9.50 9.44
CA ARG A 246 -20.80 10.63 10.25
C ARG A 246 -20.04 10.52 11.56
N ILE A 247 -19.12 11.46 11.79
CA ILE A 247 -18.29 11.49 12.98
C ILE A 247 -18.59 12.77 13.74
N HIS A 248 -18.69 12.69 15.06
CA HIS A 248 -18.74 13.86 15.94
C HIS A 248 -17.71 13.68 17.06
N LEU A 249 -16.78 14.62 17.21
CA LEU A 249 -15.82 14.61 18.31
C LEU A 249 -16.46 15.18 19.58
N VAL A 250 -16.34 14.46 20.68
CA VAL A 250 -16.79 14.91 22.02
C VAL A 250 -15.60 15.58 22.70
N VAL A 251 -15.76 16.87 23.01
CA VAL A 251 -14.66 17.73 23.46
C VAL A 251 -14.92 18.21 24.89
N ASP A 252 -13.90 18.09 25.72
CA ASP A 252 -13.81 18.80 27.00
C ASP A 252 -13.39 20.24 26.70
N GLN A 253 -14.32 21.18 26.84
CA GLN A 253 -14.09 22.58 26.47
C GLN A 253 -13.11 23.29 27.40
N ASP A 254 -13.00 22.88 28.65
CA ASP A 254 -12.07 23.51 29.60
C ASP A 254 -10.64 23.11 29.29
N ARG A 255 -10.43 21.83 28.93
CA ARG A 255 -9.11 21.27 28.62
C ARG A 255 -8.72 21.38 27.15
N GLN A 256 -9.66 21.69 26.26
CA GLN A 256 -9.48 21.69 24.80
C GLN A 256 -8.91 20.36 24.29
N VAL A 257 -9.50 19.25 24.76
CA VAL A 257 -9.12 17.89 24.34
C VAL A 257 -10.36 17.08 23.97
N VAL A 258 -10.18 16.14 23.04
CA VAL A 258 -11.21 15.18 22.66
C VAL A 258 -11.23 14.04 23.67
N THR A 259 -12.38 13.76 24.26
CA THR A 259 -12.57 12.68 25.25
C THR A 259 -13.32 11.48 24.69
N GLY A 260 -13.99 11.64 23.55
CA GLY A 260 -14.73 10.58 22.87
C GLY A 260 -15.19 10.96 21.48
N CYS A 261 -15.93 10.07 20.83
CA CYS A 261 -16.50 10.33 19.52
C CYS A 261 -17.79 9.53 19.26
N GLN A 262 -18.66 10.03 18.41
CA GLN A 262 -19.78 9.27 17.84
C GLN A 262 -19.45 8.89 16.38
N ILE A 263 -19.76 7.66 15.95
CA ILE A 263 -19.41 7.16 14.62
C ILE A 263 -20.56 6.36 14.02
N ALA A 264 -21.16 6.91 12.96
CA ALA A 264 -22.20 6.25 12.18
C ALA A 264 -21.83 6.18 10.68
N GLN A 265 -22.48 5.31 9.93
CA GLN A 265 -22.36 5.21 8.48
C GLN A 265 -22.83 6.52 7.81
N ARG A 266 -22.07 6.97 6.79
CA ARG A 266 -22.48 8.03 5.87
C ARG A 266 -22.47 7.49 4.45
N TYR A 267 -21.46 7.82 3.64
CA TYR A 267 -21.37 7.40 2.25
C TYR A 267 -20.63 6.07 2.08
N CYS A 268 -21.03 5.31 1.07
CA CYS A 268 -20.29 4.17 0.54
C CYS A 268 -20.13 4.33 -0.96
N LEU A 269 -19.06 3.75 -1.51
CA LEU A 269 -18.89 3.71 -2.96
C LEU A 269 -19.86 2.69 -3.58
N PRO A 270 -20.29 2.91 -4.84
CA PRO A 270 -20.99 1.89 -5.61
C PRO A 270 -20.21 0.58 -5.69
N LYS A 271 -20.93 -0.54 -5.69
CA LYS A 271 -20.35 -1.89 -5.85
C LYS A 271 -20.39 -2.37 -7.29
N ASP A 272 -20.11 -1.47 -8.23
CA ASP A 272 -20.13 -1.72 -9.67
C ASP A 272 -18.78 -2.17 -10.24
N GLY A 273 -17.76 -2.28 -9.39
CA GLY A 273 -16.42 -2.72 -9.79
C GLY A 273 -15.59 -1.61 -10.46
N GLN A 274 -16.00 -0.35 -10.38
CA GLN A 274 -15.21 0.77 -10.86
C GLN A 274 -13.91 0.96 -10.07
N ARG A 275 -12.84 1.29 -10.79
CA ARG A 275 -11.53 1.59 -10.24
C ARG A 275 -11.42 3.08 -9.97
N VAL A 276 -11.94 3.53 -8.85
CA VAL A 276 -12.08 4.97 -8.58
C VAL A 276 -10.76 5.60 -8.08
N ASP A 277 -9.98 4.86 -7.30
CA ASP A 277 -8.74 5.39 -6.72
C ASP A 277 -7.55 5.32 -7.68
N PRO A 278 -6.84 6.43 -7.96
CA PRO A 278 -5.68 6.39 -8.85
C PRO A 278 -4.43 5.73 -8.29
N GLY A 279 -4.21 5.81 -6.97
CA GLY A 279 -3.07 5.23 -6.29
C GLY A 279 -3.25 3.75 -6.02
N LYS A 280 -4.49 3.25 -6.03
CA LYS A 280 -4.78 1.84 -5.76
C LYS A 280 -4.41 0.94 -6.95
N CYS A 281 -3.76 -0.18 -6.63
CA CYS A 281 -3.49 -1.24 -7.60
C CYS A 281 -4.67 -2.21 -7.67
N TYR A 282 -5.23 -2.39 -8.86
CA TYR A 282 -6.32 -3.32 -9.14
C TYR A 282 -5.84 -4.46 -10.03
N VAL A 283 -6.31 -5.68 -9.74
CA VAL A 283 -6.14 -6.88 -10.55
C VAL A 283 -7.48 -7.27 -11.17
N ARG A 284 -7.49 -7.64 -12.45
CA ARG A 284 -8.68 -8.21 -13.08
C ARG A 284 -8.78 -9.69 -12.73
N THR A 285 -9.94 -10.13 -12.27
CA THR A 285 -10.22 -11.54 -11.97
C THR A 285 -11.46 -12.01 -12.73
N ASP A 286 -11.39 -13.25 -13.21
CA ASP A 286 -12.48 -13.93 -13.91
C ASP A 286 -13.22 -14.92 -12.99
N ASP A 287 -13.00 -14.87 -11.67
CA ASP A 287 -13.70 -15.72 -10.71
C ASP A 287 -15.21 -15.41 -10.71
N LYS A 288 -16.04 -16.46 -10.84
CA LYS A 288 -17.50 -16.36 -10.83
C LYS A 288 -18.06 -15.60 -9.62
N LYS A 289 -17.39 -15.64 -8.47
CA LYS A 289 -17.85 -14.98 -7.23
C LYS A 289 -17.38 -13.53 -7.06
N SER A 290 -16.32 -13.12 -7.76
CA SER A 290 -15.70 -11.80 -7.59
C SER A 290 -15.20 -11.19 -8.90
N SER A 291 -15.84 -11.53 -10.01
CA SER A 291 -15.46 -11.13 -11.36
C SER A 291 -15.33 -9.60 -11.47
N GLY A 292 -14.36 -9.15 -12.27
CA GLY A 292 -14.06 -7.74 -12.50
C GLY A 292 -12.78 -7.27 -11.81
N TRP A 293 -12.69 -5.97 -11.56
CA TRP A 293 -11.52 -5.36 -10.92
C TRP A 293 -11.59 -5.49 -9.41
N GLN A 294 -10.56 -6.11 -8.83
CA GLN A 294 -10.43 -6.26 -7.39
C GLN A 294 -9.16 -5.57 -6.92
N PRO A 295 -9.19 -4.89 -5.76
CA PRO A 295 -8.00 -4.24 -5.24
C PRO A 295 -6.99 -5.28 -4.72
N ARG A 296 -5.71 -5.12 -5.07
CA ARG A 296 -4.65 -5.97 -4.53
C ARG A 296 -4.43 -5.68 -3.05
N ARG A 297 -4.43 -6.73 -2.24
CA ARG A 297 -4.25 -6.64 -0.77
C ARG A 297 -2.78 -6.78 -0.38
N LEU A 298 -2.42 -6.16 0.74
CA LEU A 298 -1.17 -6.50 1.41
C LEU A 298 -1.22 -7.94 1.90
N GLN A 299 -0.04 -8.53 2.02
CA GLN A 299 0.16 -9.89 2.49
C GLN A 299 1.11 -9.84 3.68
N LYS A 300 0.70 -10.44 4.80
CA LYS A 300 1.45 -10.43 6.07
C LYS A 300 2.84 -11.06 5.92
N ASP A 301 2.92 -12.11 5.12
CA ASP A 301 4.10 -12.94 4.85
C ASP A 301 4.84 -12.57 3.55
N ARG A 302 4.47 -11.45 2.91
CA ARG A 302 5.12 -10.99 1.68
C ARG A 302 5.38 -9.48 1.73
N ALA A 303 6.66 -9.13 1.61
CA ALA A 303 7.12 -7.75 1.48
C ALA A 303 6.68 -7.14 0.15
N ALA A 304 6.38 -5.84 0.14
CA ALA A 304 5.88 -5.09 -1.00
C ALA A 304 6.85 -5.09 -2.19
N TRP A 305 8.16 -5.11 -1.96
CA TRP A 305 9.15 -5.15 -3.04
C TRP A 305 9.00 -6.40 -3.93
N ARG A 306 8.44 -7.50 -3.41
CA ARG A 306 8.12 -8.71 -4.20
C ARG A 306 6.97 -8.49 -5.20
N LEU A 307 6.36 -7.32 -5.21
CA LEU A 307 5.35 -6.86 -6.17
C LEU A 307 5.91 -5.83 -7.17
N THR A 308 7.22 -5.53 -7.14
CA THR A 308 7.82 -4.50 -8.02
C THR A 308 7.48 -4.73 -9.50
N HIS A 309 7.60 -5.96 -10.00
CA HIS A 309 7.24 -6.29 -11.38
C HIS A 309 5.75 -6.05 -11.67
N VAL A 310 4.85 -6.40 -10.75
CA VAL A 310 3.40 -6.18 -10.88
C VAL A 310 3.09 -4.68 -10.96
N LEU A 311 3.70 -3.88 -10.07
CA LEU A 311 3.53 -2.44 -10.05
C LEU A 311 4.00 -1.82 -11.36
N LEU A 312 5.22 -2.16 -11.81
CA LEU A 312 5.77 -1.66 -13.07
C LEU A 312 4.91 -2.06 -14.28
N GLN A 313 4.48 -3.32 -14.38
CA GLN A 313 3.59 -3.78 -15.46
C GLN A 313 2.23 -3.08 -15.45
N SER A 314 1.73 -2.70 -14.26
CA SER A 314 0.43 -2.02 -14.14
C SER A 314 0.41 -0.62 -14.76
N ALA A 315 1.56 0.01 -15.00
CA ALA A 315 1.68 1.25 -15.76
C ALA A 315 1.29 1.06 -17.24
N PHE A 316 1.40 -0.17 -17.77
CA PHE A 316 1.18 -0.53 -19.17
C PHE A 316 -0.12 -1.31 -19.41
N GLY A 317 -0.96 -1.49 -18.39
CA GLY A 317 -2.31 -2.03 -18.54
C GLY A 317 -2.39 -3.52 -18.88
N HIS A 318 -1.55 -4.36 -18.27
CA HIS A 318 -1.64 -5.82 -18.36
C HIS A 318 -2.83 -6.36 -17.53
N ASN A 319 -2.62 -7.41 -16.72
CA ASN A 319 -3.65 -7.94 -15.79
C ASN A 319 -3.94 -7.00 -14.61
N ASP A 320 -3.05 -6.02 -14.42
CA ASP A 320 -3.04 -5.08 -13.32
C ASP A 320 -3.11 -3.65 -13.80
N TYR A 321 -3.67 -2.78 -12.96
CA TYR A 321 -3.85 -1.37 -13.26
C TYR A 321 -3.63 -0.51 -12.03
N THR A 322 -2.74 0.48 -12.17
CA THR A 322 -2.47 1.51 -11.16
C THR A 322 -2.28 2.84 -11.87
N LEU A 323 -3.24 3.76 -11.77
CA LEU A 323 -3.26 4.97 -12.59
C LEU A 323 -2.09 5.90 -12.28
N VAL A 324 -1.66 6.02 -11.02
CA VAL A 324 -0.52 6.88 -10.66
C VAL A 324 0.79 6.43 -11.33
N LEU A 325 0.95 5.13 -11.61
CA LEU A 325 2.13 4.63 -12.33
C LEU A 325 2.03 4.87 -13.83
N LYS A 326 0.82 4.81 -14.41
CA LYS A 326 0.58 5.24 -15.79
C LYS A 326 0.83 6.74 -15.95
N TRP A 327 0.43 7.54 -14.96
CA TRP A 327 0.74 8.97 -14.89
C TRP A 327 2.24 9.22 -14.85
N LEU A 328 2.95 8.55 -13.95
CA LEU A 328 4.40 8.68 -13.83
C LEU A 328 5.14 8.29 -15.12
N ALA A 329 4.71 7.22 -15.80
CA ALA A 329 5.23 6.85 -17.12
C ALA A 329 4.94 7.92 -18.19
N ALA A 330 3.75 8.54 -18.17
CA ALA A 330 3.42 9.63 -19.09
C ALA A 330 4.25 10.90 -18.84
N LEU A 331 4.55 11.21 -17.57
CA LEU A 331 5.46 12.31 -17.21
C LEU A 331 6.86 12.07 -17.75
N ARG A 332 7.37 10.83 -17.64
CA ARG A 332 8.69 10.50 -18.18
C ARG A 332 8.75 10.50 -19.70
N GLN A 333 7.73 9.97 -20.36
CA GLN A 333 7.62 10.07 -21.81
C GLN A 333 7.67 11.54 -22.26
N ARG A 334 6.97 12.43 -21.53
CA ARG A 334 6.99 13.88 -21.78
C ARG A 334 8.39 14.50 -21.57
N GLU A 335 9.08 14.15 -20.49
CA GLU A 335 10.47 14.59 -20.24
C GLU A 335 11.36 14.27 -21.44
N ARG A 336 11.27 13.04 -21.97
CA ARG A 336 12.05 12.60 -23.11
C ARG A 336 11.68 13.33 -24.41
N ASP A 337 10.40 13.44 -24.70
CA ASP A 337 9.91 13.96 -25.99
C ASP A 337 10.12 15.46 -26.12
N LEU A 338 9.95 16.20 -25.01
CA LEU A 338 10.01 17.66 -25.03
C LEU A 338 11.32 18.22 -24.46
N GLY A 339 11.98 17.50 -23.55
CA GLY A 339 13.17 18.00 -22.85
C GLY A 339 12.91 19.24 -21.98
N THR A 340 11.64 19.55 -21.71
CA THR A 340 11.25 20.80 -21.03
C THR A 340 11.22 20.67 -19.52
N ILE A 341 11.09 19.46 -18.99
CA ILE A 341 11.11 19.15 -17.56
C ILE A 341 12.30 18.26 -17.25
N GLN A 342 12.70 18.23 -15.98
CA GLN A 342 13.67 17.26 -15.48
C GLN A 342 13.07 16.55 -14.28
N LEU A 343 12.89 15.23 -14.39
CA LEU A 343 12.41 14.38 -13.31
C LEU A 343 13.60 13.76 -12.58
N PRO A 344 13.43 13.34 -11.31
CA PRO A 344 14.46 12.61 -10.59
C PRO A 344 14.90 11.35 -11.35
N LYS A 345 16.19 10.98 -11.27
CA LYS A 345 16.67 9.73 -11.87
C LYS A 345 16.06 8.48 -11.21
N SER A 346 15.67 8.59 -9.96
CA SER A 346 15.03 7.55 -9.17
C SER A 346 13.95 8.16 -8.29
N VAL A 347 12.92 7.36 -8.01
CA VAL A 347 11.83 7.70 -7.07
C VAL A 347 11.63 6.54 -6.10
N SER A 348 10.90 6.80 -5.02
CA SER A 348 10.37 5.73 -4.17
C SER A 348 8.88 5.55 -4.42
N LEU A 349 8.41 4.31 -4.42
CA LEU A 349 6.99 4.00 -4.35
C LEU A 349 6.65 3.62 -2.92
N ALA A 350 5.86 4.43 -2.23
CA ALA A 350 5.30 4.07 -0.94
C ALA A 350 4.04 3.21 -1.15
N VAL A 351 4.07 1.98 -0.66
CA VAL A 351 2.96 1.03 -0.70
C VAL A 351 2.35 0.97 0.69
N SER A 352 1.18 1.58 0.86
CA SER A 352 0.50 1.73 2.14
C SER A 352 -0.87 1.05 2.12
N GLY A 353 -1.29 0.42 3.21
CA GLY A 353 -2.66 -0.07 3.31
C GLY A 353 -2.95 -0.79 4.61
N LEU A 354 -4.21 -1.21 4.75
CA LEU A 354 -4.62 -2.15 5.78
C LEU A 354 -5.15 -3.45 5.18
N THR A 355 -5.17 -4.49 6.00
CA THR A 355 -5.79 -5.77 5.69
C THR A 355 -6.56 -6.26 6.89
N THR A 356 -7.76 -6.77 6.63
CA THR A 356 -8.60 -7.41 7.63
C THR A 356 -8.46 -8.93 7.55
N ASP A 357 -8.72 -9.58 8.68
CA ASP A 357 -8.78 -11.03 8.77
C ASP A 357 -9.90 -11.56 7.84
N PRO A 358 -9.59 -12.48 6.91
CA PRO A 358 -10.59 -13.03 5.99
C PRO A 358 -11.72 -13.81 6.69
N GLN A 359 -11.47 -14.34 7.89
CA GLN A 359 -12.41 -15.15 8.67
C GLN A 359 -13.12 -14.34 9.75
N LEU A 360 -12.53 -13.23 10.21
CA LEU A 360 -13.08 -12.38 11.25
C LEU A 360 -13.38 -10.99 10.68
N ALA A 361 -14.64 -10.77 10.30
CA ALA A 361 -15.11 -9.49 9.80
C ALA A 361 -14.74 -8.34 10.76
N ALA A 362 -14.31 -7.21 10.20
CA ALA A 362 -13.91 -6.00 10.92
C ALA A 362 -12.66 -6.10 11.82
N LYS A 363 -11.97 -7.25 11.89
CA LYS A 363 -10.69 -7.36 12.58
C LYS A 363 -9.55 -6.97 11.66
N ILE A 364 -8.81 -5.93 12.02
CA ILE A 364 -7.58 -5.52 11.31
C ILE A 364 -6.46 -6.48 11.73
N ASP A 365 -5.80 -7.12 10.75
CA ASP A 365 -4.68 -8.04 10.98
C ASP A 365 -3.33 -7.38 10.64
N LEU A 366 -3.33 -6.41 9.72
CA LEU A 366 -2.13 -5.71 9.28
C LEU A 366 -2.47 -4.29 8.84
N TRP A 367 -1.63 -3.35 9.22
CA TRP A 367 -1.46 -2.07 8.54
C TRP A 367 0.03 -1.84 8.36
N ARG A 368 0.43 -1.29 7.21
CA ARG A 368 1.85 -1.21 6.85
C ARG A 368 2.08 -0.16 5.78
N ARG A 369 3.25 0.47 5.82
CA ARG A 369 3.84 1.27 4.74
C ARG A 369 5.22 0.71 4.45
N GLU A 370 5.46 0.38 3.19
CA GLU A 370 6.78 -0.07 2.69
C GLU A 370 7.20 0.83 1.53
N GLU A 371 8.49 1.07 1.37
CA GLU A 371 9.02 1.87 0.28
C GLU A 371 9.82 1.01 -0.70
N ILE A 372 9.55 1.19 -2.00
CA ILE A 372 10.27 0.53 -3.07
C ILE A 372 11.01 1.62 -3.86
N HIS A 373 12.33 1.69 -3.68
CA HIS A 373 13.16 2.59 -4.48
C HIS A 373 13.42 1.99 -5.86
N LEU A 374 13.18 2.75 -6.93
CA LEU A 374 13.41 2.29 -8.29
C LEU A 374 14.01 3.38 -9.19
N PRO A 375 14.85 3.00 -10.17
CA PRO A 375 15.31 3.92 -11.21
C PRO A 375 14.14 4.21 -12.15
N LEU A 376 13.86 5.49 -12.32
CA LEU A 376 12.66 5.94 -13.02
C LEU A 376 12.73 5.62 -14.53
N ALA A 377 13.93 5.37 -15.07
CA ALA A 377 14.16 4.90 -16.45
C ALA A 377 13.48 3.56 -16.79
N ILE A 378 13.12 2.73 -15.80
CA ILE A 378 12.41 1.47 -16.05
C ILE A 378 10.99 1.72 -16.58
N LEU A 379 10.32 2.79 -16.13
CA LEU A 379 8.95 3.09 -16.55
C LEU A 379 8.83 3.55 -18.01
N ASP A 380 9.95 3.74 -18.69
CA ASP A 380 10.02 4.27 -20.05
C ASP A 380 10.26 3.16 -21.08
N GLN A 381 10.63 1.97 -20.61
CA GLN A 381 11.15 0.89 -21.45
C GLN A 381 10.43 -0.41 -21.08
N PRO A 382 9.44 -0.84 -21.89
CA PRO A 382 8.76 -2.12 -21.69
C PRO A 382 9.72 -3.31 -21.57
N ASP A 383 10.86 -3.27 -22.27
CA ASP A 383 11.91 -4.28 -22.16
C ASP A 383 12.53 -4.34 -20.76
N LEU A 384 12.79 -3.20 -20.12
CA LEU A 384 13.30 -3.18 -18.74
C LEU A 384 12.26 -3.74 -17.77
N VAL A 385 10.98 -3.43 -17.97
CA VAL A 385 9.88 -3.99 -17.15
C VAL A 385 9.83 -5.51 -17.28
N ASN A 386 9.94 -6.04 -18.50
CA ASN A 386 10.01 -7.48 -18.75
C ASN A 386 11.26 -8.12 -18.13
N ARG A 387 12.39 -7.42 -18.11
CA ARG A 387 13.59 -7.88 -17.40
C ARG A 387 13.37 -7.94 -15.89
N VAL A 388 12.73 -6.95 -15.26
CA VAL A 388 12.36 -7.02 -13.83
C VAL A 388 11.45 -8.21 -13.56
N TRP A 389 10.46 -8.45 -14.43
CA TRP A 389 9.59 -9.62 -14.33
C TRP A 389 10.40 -10.92 -14.38
N THR A 390 11.34 -11.05 -15.32
CA THR A 390 12.23 -12.21 -15.46
C THR A 390 13.05 -12.46 -14.19
N LEU A 391 13.64 -11.42 -13.59
CA LEU A 391 14.37 -11.55 -12.31
C LEU A 391 13.45 -12.06 -11.18
N MET A 392 12.19 -11.63 -11.17
CA MET A 392 11.22 -12.05 -10.17
C MET A 392 10.71 -13.48 -10.39
N GLU A 393 10.61 -13.94 -11.64
CA GLU A 393 10.31 -15.33 -11.98
C GLU A 393 11.44 -16.28 -11.54
N ASP A 394 12.71 -15.91 -11.79
CA ASP A 394 13.88 -16.67 -11.32
C ASP A 394 13.81 -16.87 -9.78
N ALA A 395 13.40 -15.83 -9.04
CA ALA A 395 13.24 -15.91 -7.59
C ALA A 395 12.01 -16.72 -7.15
N ALA A 396 10.87 -16.58 -7.85
CA ALA A 396 9.67 -17.37 -7.57
C ALA A 396 9.89 -18.87 -7.80
N TRP A 397 10.70 -19.22 -8.80
CA TRP A 397 11.12 -20.60 -9.03
C TRP A 397 11.95 -21.15 -7.87
N VAL A 398 12.92 -20.36 -7.36
CA VAL A 398 13.75 -20.75 -6.22
C VAL A 398 12.93 -20.85 -4.93
N GLU A 399 11.97 -19.94 -4.70
CA GLU A 399 10.97 -20.04 -3.63
C GLU A 399 10.22 -21.37 -3.69
N SER A 400 9.74 -21.74 -4.88
CA SER A 400 9.02 -23.00 -5.09
C SER A 400 9.89 -24.22 -4.83
N LEU A 401 11.17 -24.19 -5.21
CA LEU A 401 12.12 -25.25 -4.91
C LEU A 401 12.41 -25.36 -3.40
N LEU A 402 12.65 -24.25 -2.72
CA LEU A 402 12.91 -24.21 -1.27
C LEU A 402 11.72 -24.75 -0.48
N LYS A 403 10.50 -24.33 -0.85
CA LYS A 403 9.27 -24.82 -0.24
C LYS A 403 9.17 -26.34 -0.37
N ARG A 404 9.27 -26.86 -1.61
CA ARG A 404 9.18 -28.31 -1.86
C ARG A 404 10.27 -29.09 -1.15
N SER A 405 11.50 -28.58 -1.12
CA SER A 405 12.63 -29.24 -0.49
C SER A 405 12.46 -29.34 1.02
N THR A 406 11.93 -28.29 1.63
CA THR A 406 11.67 -28.25 3.08
C THR A 406 10.52 -29.18 3.44
N GLU A 407 9.42 -29.16 2.67
CA GLU A 407 8.32 -30.13 2.82
C GLU A 407 8.82 -31.58 2.64
N ALA A 408 9.72 -31.83 1.69
CA ALA A 408 10.33 -33.15 1.49
C ALA A 408 11.20 -33.61 2.67
N VAL A 409 11.96 -32.71 3.31
CA VAL A 409 12.71 -33.02 4.54
C VAL A 409 11.76 -33.52 5.62
N TYR A 410 10.74 -32.73 5.95
CA TYR A 410 9.82 -33.09 7.02
C TYR A 410 8.98 -34.34 6.68
N TRP A 411 8.61 -34.52 5.41
CA TRP A 411 7.94 -35.74 4.95
C TRP A 411 8.81 -36.98 5.15
N ALA A 412 10.05 -36.97 4.66
CA ALA A 412 10.95 -38.10 4.80
C ALA A 412 11.33 -38.42 6.25
N LEU A 413 11.36 -37.41 7.13
CA LEU A 413 11.59 -37.61 8.56
C LEU A 413 10.40 -38.26 9.26
N SER A 414 9.17 -37.91 8.89
CA SER A 414 7.95 -38.53 9.41
C SER A 414 7.73 -39.95 8.89
N GLU A 415 7.96 -40.18 7.59
CA GLU A 415 7.66 -41.45 6.91
C GLU A 415 8.87 -41.94 6.10
N ARG A 416 9.88 -42.50 6.77
CA ARG A 416 11.16 -42.88 6.14
C ARG A 416 11.03 -43.80 4.91
N GLN A 417 10.00 -44.63 4.86
CA GLN A 417 9.74 -45.53 3.72
C GLN A 417 9.37 -44.78 2.43
N GLN A 418 8.89 -43.54 2.55
CA GLN A 418 8.48 -42.67 1.45
C GLN A 418 9.57 -41.68 1.03
N LEU A 419 10.84 -41.94 1.38
CA LEU A 419 11.97 -41.09 0.95
C LEU A 419 11.99 -40.89 -0.58
N ARG A 420 11.74 -41.95 -1.35
CA ARG A 420 11.70 -41.88 -2.82
C ARG A 420 10.59 -40.95 -3.33
N ASP A 421 9.40 -41.02 -2.74
CA ASP A 421 8.27 -40.16 -3.10
C ASP A 421 8.56 -38.69 -2.76
N SER A 422 9.18 -38.44 -1.60
CA SER A 422 9.60 -37.09 -1.19
C SER A 422 10.63 -36.47 -2.15
N LEU A 423 11.56 -37.27 -2.68
CA LEU A 423 12.55 -36.83 -3.66
C LEU A 423 11.90 -36.54 -5.02
N ALA A 424 10.99 -37.42 -5.47
CA ALA A 424 10.23 -37.18 -6.69
C ALA A 424 9.42 -35.87 -6.61
N TYR A 425 8.80 -35.60 -5.46
CA TYR A 425 8.09 -34.34 -5.19
C TYR A 425 9.01 -33.12 -5.26
N LEU A 426 10.19 -33.19 -4.63
CA LEU A 426 11.21 -32.14 -4.70
C LEU A 426 11.60 -31.82 -6.14
N HIS A 427 11.86 -32.84 -6.96
CA HIS A 427 12.28 -32.68 -8.35
C HIS A 427 11.16 -32.16 -9.24
N LEU A 428 10.06 -32.90 -9.33
CA LEU A 428 9.04 -32.72 -10.36
C LEU A 428 7.94 -31.72 -9.94
N GLY A 429 7.75 -31.51 -8.63
CA GLY A 429 6.68 -30.66 -8.10
C GLY A 429 5.28 -31.22 -8.34
N ARG A 430 5.18 -32.31 -9.10
CA ARG A 430 3.99 -33.13 -9.26
C ARG A 430 3.81 -33.97 -8.01
N ARG A 431 2.55 -34.06 -7.60
CA ARG A 431 2.09 -35.03 -6.61
C ARG A 431 2.17 -36.39 -7.30
N ALA A 432 2.99 -37.30 -6.79
CA ALA A 432 2.73 -38.72 -7.04
C ALA A 432 1.32 -39.07 -6.54
N LYS A 433 0.85 -40.30 -6.72
CA LYS A 433 -0.43 -40.75 -6.12
C LYS A 433 -0.48 -40.56 -4.59
N VAL A 434 0.67 -40.32 -3.95
CA VAL A 434 0.85 -40.02 -2.52
C VAL A 434 0.90 -38.51 -2.29
N GLN A 435 0.06 -38.02 -1.38
CA GLN A 435 0.05 -36.61 -0.96
C GLN A 435 1.07 -36.37 0.15
N VAL A 436 1.75 -35.22 0.13
CA VAL A 436 2.59 -34.77 1.24
C VAL A 436 1.74 -34.74 2.52
N PRO A 437 2.17 -35.37 3.62
CA PRO A 437 1.45 -35.34 4.88
C PRO A 437 1.18 -33.92 5.36
N SER A 438 -0.06 -33.63 5.77
CA SER A 438 -0.45 -32.28 6.20
C SER A 438 0.38 -31.77 7.39
N GLU A 439 0.80 -32.67 8.28
CA GLU A 439 1.71 -32.39 9.39
C GLU A 439 3.08 -31.92 8.90
N ALA A 440 3.67 -32.60 7.91
CA ALA A 440 4.94 -32.20 7.31
C ALA A 440 4.85 -30.80 6.66
N VAL A 441 3.75 -30.49 5.98
CA VAL A 441 3.50 -29.15 5.42
C VAL A 441 3.43 -28.10 6.52
N ASN A 442 2.73 -28.37 7.63
CA ASN A 442 2.58 -27.42 8.72
C ASN A 442 3.91 -27.17 9.45
N ILE A 443 4.70 -28.22 9.70
CA ILE A 443 6.02 -28.09 10.32
C ILE A 443 6.98 -27.35 9.37
N ALA A 444 6.96 -27.68 8.07
CA ALA A 444 7.75 -26.98 7.05
C ALA A 444 7.45 -25.47 7.00
N ARG A 445 6.18 -25.07 7.15
CA ARG A 445 5.83 -23.64 7.27
C ARG A 445 6.42 -23.01 8.53
N GLY A 446 6.43 -23.75 9.65
CA GLY A 446 7.03 -23.32 10.91
C GLY A 446 8.55 -23.14 10.85
N ASP A 447 9.24 -23.78 9.91
CA ASP A 447 10.69 -23.65 9.74
C ASP A 447 11.12 -22.23 9.32
N GLN A 448 10.26 -21.51 8.60
CA GLN A 448 10.52 -20.15 8.10
C GLN A 448 11.70 -20.03 7.10
N VAL A 449 12.04 -21.12 6.39
CA VAL A 449 13.04 -21.10 5.30
C VAL A 449 12.81 -19.98 4.27
N LEU A 450 11.55 -19.74 3.90
CA LEU A 450 11.19 -18.72 2.91
C LEU A 450 11.34 -17.31 3.46
N VAL A 451 11.14 -17.11 4.77
CA VAL A 451 11.38 -15.82 5.42
C VAL A 451 12.87 -15.50 5.36
N ARG A 452 13.73 -16.45 5.76
CA ARG A 452 15.21 -16.30 5.66
C ARG A 452 15.66 -15.97 4.24
N TYR A 453 15.12 -16.70 3.26
CA TYR A 453 15.43 -16.49 1.84
C TYR A 453 15.00 -15.10 1.36
N TRP A 454 13.72 -14.74 1.49
CA TRP A 454 13.20 -13.49 0.96
C TRP A 454 13.80 -12.26 1.66
N SER A 455 13.98 -12.29 2.98
CA SER A 455 14.62 -11.19 3.71
C SER A 455 16.05 -10.94 3.23
N ALA A 456 16.80 -11.98 2.87
CA ALA A 456 18.15 -11.83 2.36
C ALA A 456 18.23 -11.44 0.87
N MET A 457 17.13 -11.57 0.11
CA MET A 457 17.11 -11.25 -1.33
C MET A 457 16.76 -9.80 -1.65
N GLU A 458 16.26 -9.01 -0.69
CA GLU A 458 15.83 -7.63 -0.93
C GLU A 458 16.97 -6.71 -1.39
N ALA A 459 18.09 -6.67 -0.66
CA ALA A 459 19.23 -5.85 -1.02
C ALA A 459 19.86 -6.26 -2.37
N PRO A 460 20.08 -7.56 -2.65
CA PRO A 460 20.45 -8.03 -3.99
C PRO A 460 19.48 -7.60 -5.09
N PHE A 461 18.17 -7.68 -4.84
CA PHE A 461 17.16 -7.32 -5.84
C PHE A 461 17.25 -5.84 -6.16
N ARG A 462 17.35 -4.98 -5.13
CA ARG A 462 17.54 -3.55 -5.31
C ARG A 462 18.81 -3.25 -6.09
N LYS A 463 19.93 -3.94 -5.83
CA LYS A 463 21.16 -3.78 -6.60
C LYS A 463 20.96 -4.14 -8.08
N ALA A 464 20.32 -5.27 -8.36
CA ALA A 464 20.01 -5.68 -9.73
C ALA A 464 19.09 -4.67 -10.44
N LEU A 465 18.04 -4.21 -9.74
CA LEU A 465 17.06 -3.25 -10.25
C LEU A 465 17.73 -1.94 -10.72
N PHE A 466 18.67 -1.40 -9.93
CA PHE A 466 19.41 -0.17 -10.30
C PHE A 466 20.47 -0.40 -11.38
N ALA A 467 20.96 -1.63 -11.55
CA ALA A 467 21.92 -1.97 -12.59
C ALA A 467 21.27 -2.16 -13.98
N LEU A 468 19.98 -2.53 -14.04
CA LEU A 468 19.27 -2.85 -15.28
C LEU A 468 19.33 -1.76 -16.37
N PRO A 469 19.21 -0.46 -16.06
CA PRO A 469 19.29 0.58 -17.08
C PRO A 469 20.72 0.84 -17.59
N GLU A 470 21.75 0.40 -16.86
CA GLU A 470 23.15 0.79 -17.08
C GLU A 470 24.01 -0.36 -17.62
N ARG A 471 23.57 -1.61 -17.47
CA ARG A 471 24.37 -2.81 -17.77
C ARG A 471 23.63 -3.78 -18.66
N ALA A 472 24.39 -4.64 -19.35
CA ALA A 472 23.82 -5.73 -20.14
C ALA A 472 23.00 -6.68 -19.26
N PHE A 473 21.82 -7.07 -19.74
CA PHE A 473 20.88 -7.87 -18.94
C PHE A 473 21.47 -9.22 -18.52
N ASP A 474 22.22 -9.89 -19.41
CA ASP A 474 22.80 -11.20 -19.13
C ASP A 474 23.78 -11.16 -17.96
N GLU A 475 24.58 -10.10 -17.84
CA GLU A 475 25.46 -9.89 -16.69
C GLU A 475 24.68 -9.69 -15.39
N VAL A 476 23.66 -8.81 -15.42
CA VAL A 476 22.83 -8.50 -14.25
C VAL A 476 22.05 -9.74 -13.80
N ARG A 477 21.48 -10.50 -14.74
CA ARG A 477 20.75 -11.74 -14.45
C ARG A 477 21.68 -12.82 -13.93
N SER A 478 22.88 -12.96 -14.48
CA SER A 478 23.88 -13.93 -13.98
C SER A 478 24.29 -13.63 -12.53
N GLU A 479 24.57 -12.37 -12.20
CA GLU A 479 24.85 -11.94 -10.82
C GLU A 479 23.66 -12.18 -9.88
N TRP A 480 22.45 -11.86 -10.34
CA TRP A 480 21.22 -12.11 -9.61
C TRP A 480 21.02 -13.60 -9.30
N GLN A 481 21.15 -14.46 -10.30
CA GLN A 481 21.02 -15.91 -10.13
C GLN A 481 22.12 -16.48 -9.23
N ALA A 482 23.35 -15.97 -9.31
CA ALA A 482 24.42 -16.36 -8.39
C ALA A 482 24.03 -16.06 -6.93
N GLN A 483 23.42 -14.89 -6.69
CA GLN A 483 22.93 -14.52 -5.36
C GLN A 483 21.71 -15.35 -4.93
N LEU A 484 20.79 -15.67 -5.84
CA LEU A 484 19.69 -16.59 -5.59
C LEU A 484 20.20 -17.96 -5.11
N ARG A 485 21.17 -18.55 -5.83
CA ARG A 485 21.79 -19.83 -5.46
C ARG A 485 22.44 -19.75 -4.08
N LYS A 486 23.23 -18.69 -3.83
CA LYS A 486 23.93 -18.49 -2.55
C LYS A 486 22.94 -18.38 -1.39
N THR A 487 21.93 -17.51 -1.51
CA THR A 487 20.95 -17.28 -0.45
C THR A 487 20.08 -18.52 -0.21
N ALA A 488 19.61 -19.18 -1.26
CA ALA A 488 18.79 -20.38 -1.14
C ALA A 488 19.56 -21.53 -0.47
N ARG A 489 20.83 -21.73 -0.85
CA ARG A 489 21.70 -22.71 -0.19
C ARG A 489 21.83 -22.42 1.30
N SER A 490 22.17 -21.18 1.67
CA SER A 490 22.31 -20.79 3.07
C SER A 490 21.01 -20.97 3.87
N ALA A 491 19.86 -20.60 3.30
CA ALA A 491 18.56 -20.77 3.94
C ALA A 491 18.21 -22.26 4.17
N PHE A 492 18.47 -23.11 3.19
CA PHE A 492 18.21 -24.54 3.28
C PHE A 492 19.20 -25.26 4.20
N GLU A 493 20.48 -24.89 4.17
CA GLU A 493 21.49 -25.42 5.09
C GLU A 493 21.13 -25.16 6.57
N ALA A 494 20.54 -24.00 6.88
CA ALA A 494 20.05 -23.71 8.23
C ALA A 494 18.93 -24.68 8.66
N THR A 495 18.04 -25.05 7.73
CA THR A 495 16.99 -26.06 7.95
C THR A 495 17.64 -27.42 8.29
N LEU A 496 18.58 -27.86 7.45
CA LEU A 496 19.27 -29.13 7.65
C LEU A 496 20.10 -29.16 8.93
N ALA A 497 20.76 -28.05 9.28
CA ALA A 497 21.53 -27.93 10.51
C ALA A 497 20.64 -28.06 11.77
N ALA A 498 19.46 -27.43 11.76
CA ALA A 498 18.48 -27.58 12.84
C ALA A 498 18.05 -29.05 12.99
N GLN A 499 17.78 -29.74 11.88
CA GLN A 499 17.40 -31.16 11.91
C GLN A 499 18.55 -32.08 12.35
N ARG A 500 19.80 -31.76 12.01
CA ARG A 500 20.97 -32.48 12.55
C ARG A 500 21.06 -32.34 14.07
N GLY A 501 20.82 -31.13 14.59
CA GLY A 501 20.80 -30.85 16.02
C GLY A 501 19.71 -31.61 16.79
N SER A 502 18.60 -31.94 16.13
CA SER A 502 17.51 -32.75 16.71
C SER A 502 17.70 -34.27 16.57
N GLY A 503 18.82 -34.72 15.99
CA GLY A 503 19.14 -36.15 15.83
C GLY A 503 18.54 -36.81 14.58
N ALA A 504 18.19 -36.03 13.56
CA ALA A 504 17.68 -36.57 12.30
C ALA A 504 18.73 -37.43 11.57
N PRO A 505 18.33 -38.52 10.87
CA PRO A 505 19.26 -39.42 10.17
C PRO A 505 20.06 -38.71 9.07
N TRP A 506 21.38 -38.90 9.08
CA TRP A 506 22.28 -38.27 8.11
C TRP A 506 22.03 -38.73 6.68
N GLU A 507 21.61 -39.99 6.47
CA GLU A 507 21.35 -40.52 5.13
C GLU A 507 20.20 -39.75 4.46
N ILE A 508 19.12 -39.46 5.20
CA ILE A 508 17.96 -38.73 4.68
C ILE A 508 18.35 -37.30 4.32
N LEU A 509 19.00 -36.59 5.24
CA LEU A 509 19.36 -35.19 5.05
C LEU A 509 20.35 -35.01 3.88
N THR A 510 21.30 -35.94 3.72
CA THR A 510 22.31 -35.86 2.65
C THR A 510 21.71 -36.08 1.28
N VAL A 511 20.80 -37.06 1.14
CA VAL A 511 20.15 -37.36 -0.14
C VAL A 511 19.27 -36.19 -0.59
N ILE A 512 18.49 -35.61 0.33
CA ILE A 512 17.64 -34.45 0.02
C ILE A 512 18.50 -33.21 -0.28
N HIS A 513 19.59 -33.00 0.45
CA HIS A 513 20.54 -31.91 0.19
C HIS A 513 21.16 -31.98 -1.21
N ASP A 514 21.57 -33.18 -1.64
CA ASP A 514 22.13 -33.39 -2.98
C ASP A 514 21.07 -33.13 -4.07
N ALA A 515 19.85 -33.66 -3.90
CA ALA A 515 18.73 -33.41 -4.80
C ALA A 515 18.42 -31.91 -4.95
N PHE A 516 18.32 -31.19 -3.83
CA PHE A 516 18.15 -29.74 -3.81
C PHE A 516 19.30 -29.02 -4.51
N SER A 517 20.56 -29.37 -4.21
CA SER A 517 21.74 -28.72 -4.77
C SER A 517 21.83 -28.89 -6.30
N ARG A 518 21.51 -30.08 -6.81
CA ARG A 518 21.46 -30.35 -8.25
C ARG A 518 20.37 -29.53 -8.95
N ARG A 519 19.17 -29.47 -8.38
CA ARG A 519 18.07 -28.67 -8.95
C ARG A 519 18.43 -27.18 -8.91
N LEU A 520 18.92 -26.68 -7.77
CA LEU A 520 19.29 -25.27 -7.61
C LEU A 520 20.40 -24.83 -8.58
N ALA A 521 21.29 -25.73 -9.03
CA ALA A 521 22.28 -25.39 -10.05
C ALA A 521 21.62 -25.00 -11.38
N ARG A 522 20.47 -25.62 -11.72
CA ARG A 522 19.69 -25.45 -12.94
C ARG A 522 18.53 -24.45 -12.76
N ILE A 523 18.81 -23.25 -12.22
CA ILE A 523 17.81 -22.16 -12.31
C ILE A 523 17.55 -21.96 -13.81
N PRO A 524 16.31 -22.08 -14.30
CA PRO A 524 16.01 -22.09 -15.72
C PRO A 524 16.52 -20.83 -16.38
N MET A 525 17.22 -20.98 -17.51
CA MET A 525 17.65 -19.83 -18.30
C MET A 525 16.50 -19.33 -19.18
N ASP A 526 15.66 -20.24 -19.70
CA ASP A 526 14.46 -19.96 -20.48
C ASP A 526 13.33 -20.97 -20.14
N ARG A 527 12.07 -20.59 -20.41
CA ARG A 527 10.87 -21.39 -20.06
C ARG A 527 10.82 -22.79 -20.69
N GLU A 528 11.58 -23.04 -21.76
CA GLU A 528 11.57 -24.31 -22.50
C GLU A 528 12.23 -25.46 -21.71
N GLU A 529 13.17 -25.18 -20.80
CA GLU A 529 13.84 -26.23 -20.01
C GLU A 529 12.93 -26.92 -18.98
N GLU A 530 11.76 -26.36 -18.64
CA GLU A 530 10.75 -27.09 -17.86
C GLU A 530 9.90 -28.05 -18.69
N MET A 531 9.86 -27.90 -20.02
CA MET A 531 9.21 -28.83 -20.94
C MET A 531 10.17 -29.88 -21.49
N ASP A 532 11.48 -29.62 -21.54
CA ASP A 532 12.45 -30.59 -22.09
C ASP A 532 12.85 -31.72 -21.10
N ASP A 533 12.57 -31.56 -19.79
CA ASP A 533 12.65 -32.69 -18.82
C ASP A 533 11.37 -33.58 -18.89
N ASP A 534 10.38 -33.27 -19.75
CA ASP A 534 9.16 -34.08 -20.00
C ASP A 534 9.37 -35.16 -21.09
N GLY A 535 10.59 -35.42 -21.57
CA GLY A 535 10.85 -36.34 -22.69
C GLY A 535 12.08 -37.22 -22.55
N ASP A 536 12.00 -38.25 -21.70
CA ASP A 536 12.47 -39.62 -22.01
C ASP A 536 12.31 -40.51 -20.77
N ASP A 537 11.17 -41.21 -20.71
CA ASP A 537 11.08 -42.54 -20.10
C ASP A 537 9.83 -43.22 -20.69
N ASN A 538 10.07 -43.96 -21.76
CA ASN A 538 9.16 -44.98 -22.28
C ASN A 538 9.62 -46.34 -21.76
#